data_AF-A0A924WEX7-F1
#
_entry.id   AF-A0A924WEX7-F1
#
_cell.length_a   1.000
_cell.length_b   1.000
_cell.length_c   1.000
_cell.angle_alpha   90.00
_cell.angle_beta   90.00
_cell.angle_gamma   90.00
#
_symmetry.space_group_name_H-M   'P 1'
#
loop_
_entity.id
_entity.type
_entity.pdbx_description
1 polymer ?
#
loop_
_entity_poly.entity_id
_entity_poly.type
_entity_poly.pdbx_seq_one_letter_code
_entity_poly.pdbx_strand_id
1 'polypeptide(L)'
;MNQKNIFTGIAAVLVLQGILFYTMGDKVVADVYPNLDEGGASATHTMMTVVAMLSIALGLITYSARNSAEVLWAYTVGYGLILLNTSKHRFMDNVNVPIPAMVIQLGIVLLCGYLWYQQSQKK
;
A
#
# COMPACT_ATOMS: atom_id res chain seq x y z
N MET A 1 0.61 15.24 -18.09
CA MET A 1 0.06 13.86 -18.01
C MET A 1 -1.37 13.94 -17.47
N ASN A 2 -2.36 13.30 -18.09
CA ASN A 2 -3.77 13.43 -17.71
C ASN A 2 -4.00 12.77 -16.32
N GLN A 3 -4.61 13.49 -15.38
CA GLN A 3 -4.87 13.03 -14.00
C GLN A 3 -5.50 11.63 -13.98
N LYS A 4 -6.42 11.36 -14.91
CA LYS A 4 -7.07 10.06 -15.10
C LYS A 4 -6.08 8.90 -15.33
N ASN A 5 -5.01 9.10 -16.10
CA ASN A 5 -4.05 8.04 -16.44
C ASN A 5 -3.19 7.65 -15.23
N ILE A 6 -2.90 8.62 -14.36
CA ILE A 6 -2.11 8.40 -13.15
C ILE A 6 -2.91 7.54 -12.15
N PHE A 7 -4.19 7.82 -11.97
CA PHE A 7 -5.06 7.03 -11.09
C PHE A 7 -5.29 5.60 -11.58
N THR A 8 -5.45 5.42 -12.88
CA THR A 8 -5.50 4.08 -13.47
C THR A 8 -4.19 3.33 -13.20
N GLY A 9 -3.05 4.02 -13.24
CA GLY A 9 -1.75 3.46 -12.86
C GLY A 9 -1.66 3.05 -11.39
N ILE A 10 -2.00 3.95 -10.45
CA ILE A 10 -2.00 3.62 -9.01
C ILE A 10 -2.95 2.46 -8.72
N ALA A 11 -4.17 2.51 -9.25
CA ALA A 11 -5.15 1.47 -9.07
C ALA A 11 -4.63 0.11 -9.56
N ALA A 12 -4.04 0.07 -10.75
CA ALA A 12 -3.44 -1.14 -11.30
C ALA A 12 -2.29 -1.65 -10.43
N VAL A 13 -1.40 -0.77 -9.95
CA VAL A 13 -0.29 -1.14 -9.06
C VAL A 13 -0.82 -1.71 -7.74
N LEU A 14 -1.85 -1.13 -7.14
CA LEU A 14 -2.45 -1.61 -5.90
C LEU A 14 -3.13 -2.97 -6.05
N VAL A 15 -3.85 -3.17 -7.15
CA VAL A 15 -4.44 -4.46 -7.48
C VAL A 15 -3.34 -5.51 -7.69
N LEU A 16 -2.31 -5.20 -8.48
CA LEU A 16 -1.18 -6.11 -8.72
C LEU A 16 -0.41 -6.42 -7.44
N GLN A 17 -0.19 -5.43 -6.57
CA GLN A 17 0.43 -5.61 -5.26
C GLN A 17 -0.40 -6.53 -4.37
N GLY A 18 -1.72 -6.34 -4.35
CA GLY A 18 -2.61 -7.25 -3.62
C GLY A 18 -2.57 -8.67 -4.15
N ILE A 19 -2.58 -8.87 -5.48
CA ILE A 19 -2.43 -10.20 -6.09
C ILE A 19 -1.08 -10.83 -5.74
N LEU A 20 0.00 -10.06 -5.76
CA LEU A 20 1.34 -10.52 -5.35
C LEU A 20 1.38 -10.96 -3.89
N PHE A 21 0.78 -10.18 -2.98
CA PHE A 21 0.68 -10.57 -1.57
C PHE A 21 -0.22 -11.80 -1.35
N TYR A 22 -1.27 -11.96 -2.15
CA TYR A 22 -2.14 -13.13 -2.07
C TYR A 22 -1.43 -14.40 -2.56
N THR A 23 -0.63 -14.31 -3.62
CA THR A 23 0.00 -15.47 -4.27
C THR A 23 1.40 -15.80 -3.74
N MET A 24 2.12 -14.82 -3.19
CA MET A 24 3.48 -14.98 -2.66
C MET A 24 3.57 -14.68 -1.15
N GLY A 25 2.44 -14.55 -0.46
CA GLY A 25 2.38 -14.20 0.96
C GLY A 25 3.27 -15.09 1.83
N ASP A 26 3.27 -16.40 1.60
CA ASP A 26 4.11 -17.35 2.33
C ASP A 26 5.60 -17.07 2.21
N LYS A 27 6.07 -16.75 1.00
CA LYS A 27 7.50 -16.44 0.76
C LYS A 27 7.89 -15.13 1.43
N VAL A 28 7.02 -14.12 1.35
CA VAL A 28 7.26 -12.84 2.02
C VAL A 28 7.29 -13.02 3.54
N VAL A 29 6.39 -13.83 4.10
CA VAL A 29 6.36 -14.11 5.54
C VAL A 29 7.61 -14.89 5.98
N ALA A 30 8.02 -15.90 5.23
CA ALA A 30 9.23 -16.68 5.53
C ALA A 30 10.52 -15.83 5.46
N ASP A 31 10.62 -14.90 4.51
CA ASP A 31 11.77 -14.01 4.38
C ASP A 31 11.81 -12.92 5.47
N VAL A 32 10.65 -12.48 5.96
CA VAL A 32 10.53 -11.43 6.97
C VAL A 32 10.62 -12.00 8.39
N TYR A 33 10.03 -13.18 8.62
CA TYR A 33 9.94 -13.84 9.91
C TYR A 33 10.36 -15.32 9.81
N PRO A 34 11.66 -15.61 9.65
CA PRO A 34 12.15 -16.96 9.35
C PRO A 34 11.99 -17.98 10.49
N ASN A 35 11.72 -17.53 11.72
CA ASN A 35 11.70 -18.36 12.93
C ASN A 35 10.32 -18.42 13.60
N LEU A 36 9.23 -18.26 12.84
CA LEU A 36 7.88 -18.44 13.40
C LEU A 36 7.60 -19.92 13.66
N ASP A 37 6.87 -20.19 14.75
CA ASP A 37 6.22 -21.47 14.97
C ASP A 37 5.02 -21.63 14.01
N GLU A 38 4.45 -22.84 13.93
CA GLU A 38 3.32 -23.11 13.01
C GLU A 38 2.11 -22.18 13.27
N GLY A 39 1.87 -21.83 14.54
CA GLY A 39 0.83 -20.89 14.93
C GLY A 39 1.11 -19.46 14.43
N GLY A 40 2.32 -18.96 14.64
CA GLY A 40 2.77 -17.65 14.17
C GLY A 40 2.80 -17.54 12.65
N ALA A 41 3.22 -18.60 11.95
CA ALA A 41 3.21 -18.65 10.49
C ALA A 41 1.78 -18.56 9.94
N SER A 42 0.84 -19.33 10.50
CA SER A 42 -0.58 -19.31 10.12
C SER A 42 -1.25 -17.95 10.37
N ALA A 43 -0.97 -17.33 11.52
CA ALA A 43 -1.48 -15.99 11.84
C ALA A 43 -0.96 -14.93 10.86
N THR A 44 0.33 -14.97 10.54
CA THR A 44 0.96 -14.01 9.63
C THR A 44 0.48 -14.20 8.18
N HIS A 45 0.29 -15.44 7.73
CA HIS A 45 -0.31 -15.73 6.43
C HIS A 45 -1.74 -15.19 6.32
N THR A 46 -2.56 -15.43 7.34
CA THR A 46 -3.93 -14.91 7.41
C THR A 46 -3.94 -13.38 7.34
N MET A 47 -3.04 -12.73 8.09
CA MET A 47 -2.89 -11.28 8.06
C MET A 47 -2.44 -10.77 6.68
N MET A 48 -1.49 -11.44 6.01
CA MET A 48 -1.10 -11.06 4.65
C MET A 48 -2.22 -11.24 3.63
N THR A 49 -3.05 -12.27 3.78
CA THR A 49 -4.23 -12.46 2.93
C THR A 49 -5.22 -11.31 3.09
N VAL A 50 -5.46 -10.85 4.33
CA VAL A 50 -6.30 -9.68 4.60
C VAL A 50 -5.70 -8.41 3.98
N VAL A 51 -4.39 -8.20 4.14
CA VAL A 51 -3.68 -7.05 3.55
C VAL A 51 -3.75 -7.09 2.02
N ALA A 52 -3.66 -8.27 1.40
CA ALA A 52 -3.82 -8.47 -0.02
C ALA A 52 -5.22 -8.07 -0.51
N MET A 53 -6.27 -8.56 0.15
CA MET A 53 -7.66 -8.21 -0.18
C MET A 53 -7.94 -6.71 -0.01
N LEU A 54 -7.42 -6.10 1.06
CA LEU A 54 -7.51 -4.66 1.27
C LEU A 54 -6.80 -3.87 0.17
N SER A 55 -5.62 -4.32 -0.27
CA SER A 55 -4.88 -3.67 -1.35
C SER A 55 -5.65 -3.70 -2.68
N ILE A 56 -6.30 -4.83 -3.01
CA ILE A 56 -7.17 -4.94 -4.19
C ILE A 56 -8.38 -4.02 -4.06
N ALA A 57 -9.06 -4.03 -2.91
CA ALA A 57 -10.22 -3.18 -2.67
C ALA A 57 -9.87 -1.69 -2.79
N LEU A 58 -8.76 -1.26 -2.21
CA LEU A 58 -8.25 0.10 -2.34
C LEU A 58 -7.88 0.44 -3.79
N GLY A 59 -7.28 -0.49 -4.54
CA GLY A 59 -7.03 -0.29 -5.97
C GLY A 59 -8.31 -0.03 -6.76
N LEU A 60 -9.36 -0.83 -6.53
CA LEU A 60 -10.67 -0.66 -7.18
C LEU A 60 -11.36 0.65 -6.79
N ILE A 61 -11.32 1.03 -5.50
CA ILE A 61 -11.84 2.31 -5.00
C ILE A 61 -11.07 3.48 -5.59
N THR A 62 -9.75 3.38 -5.69
CA THR A 62 -8.89 4.41 -6.30
C THR A 62 -9.26 4.61 -7.77
N TYR A 63 -9.53 3.52 -8.50
CA TYR A 63 -9.99 3.59 -9.88
C TYR A 63 -11.36 4.26 -9.99
N SER A 64 -12.32 3.88 -9.15
CA SER A 64 -13.69 4.40 -9.20
C SER A 64 -13.81 5.85 -8.73
N ALA A 65 -13.05 6.24 -7.71
CA ALA A 65 -13.11 7.55 -7.06
C ALA A 65 -12.01 8.53 -7.49
N ARG A 66 -11.34 8.26 -8.62
CA ARG A 66 -10.25 9.07 -9.20
C ARG A 66 -10.50 10.57 -9.42
N ASN A 67 -11.74 11.03 -9.26
CA ASN A 67 -12.10 12.45 -9.39
C ASN A 67 -12.48 13.10 -8.05
N SER A 68 -12.38 12.40 -6.91
CA SER A 68 -12.73 12.94 -5.60
C SER A 68 -11.50 13.41 -4.81
N ALA A 69 -11.50 14.69 -4.44
CA ALA A 69 -10.44 15.30 -3.63
C ALA A 69 -10.38 14.73 -2.19
N GLU A 70 -11.53 14.38 -1.63
CA GLU A 70 -11.62 13.79 -0.28
C GLU A 70 -10.95 12.42 -0.23
N VAL A 71 -11.12 11.63 -1.29
CA VAL A 71 -10.50 10.31 -1.42
C VAL A 71 -8.99 10.43 -1.57
N LEU A 72 -8.52 11.40 -2.36
CA LEU A 72 -7.08 11.70 -2.49
C LEU A 72 -6.42 12.07 -1.16
N TRP A 73 -7.11 12.91 -0.37
CA TRP A 73 -6.63 13.28 0.96
C TRP A 73 -6.57 12.05 1.89
N ALA A 74 -7.64 11.26 1.92
CA ALA A 74 -7.69 10.04 2.74
C ALA A 74 -6.58 9.05 2.37
N TYR A 75 -6.28 8.87 1.08
CA TYR A 75 -5.17 8.04 0.62
C TYR A 75 -3.80 8.57 1.04
N THR A 76 -3.60 9.88 0.96
CA THR A 76 -2.34 10.52 1.38
C THR A 76 -2.08 10.27 2.87
N VAL A 77 -3.12 10.44 3.70
CA VAL A 77 -3.04 10.17 5.15
C VAL A 77 -2.83 8.68 5.42
N GLY A 78 -3.63 7.81 4.79
CA GLY A 78 -3.57 6.36 5.01
C GLY A 78 -2.21 5.77 4.64
N TYR A 79 -1.72 6.03 3.42
CA TYR A 79 -0.40 5.58 3.01
C TYR A 79 0.74 6.28 3.78
N GLY A 80 0.53 7.52 4.24
CA GLY A 80 1.49 8.22 5.08
C GLY A 80 1.69 7.53 6.43
N LEU A 81 0.60 7.11 7.07
CA LEU A 81 0.65 6.34 8.31
C LEU A 81 1.29 4.96 8.10
N ILE A 82 0.96 4.28 7.00
CA ILE A 82 1.59 2.99 6.65
C ILE A 82 3.10 3.18 6.45
N LEU A 83 3.52 4.21 5.72
CA LEU A 83 4.93 4.50 5.49
C LEU A 83 5.67 4.80 6.80
N LEU A 84 5.07 5.57 7.71
CA LEU A 84 5.63 5.84 9.04
C LEU A 84 5.79 4.56 9.86
N ASN A 85 4.77 3.70 9.89
CA ASN A 85 4.84 2.42 10.60
C ASN A 85 5.92 1.51 10.01
N THR A 86 5.97 1.44 8.68
CA THR A 86 6.93 0.63 7.92
C THR A 86 8.37 1.13 8.15
N SER A 87 8.55 2.46 8.22
CA SER A 87 9.82 3.10 8.56
C SER A 87 10.24 2.82 10.00
N LYS A 88 9.30 2.90 10.96
CA LYS A 88 9.57 2.53 12.37
C LYS A 88 10.09 1.09 12.45
N HIS A 89 9.41 0.15 11.83
CA HIS A 89 9.84 -1.26 11.84
C HIS A 89 11.22 -1.47 11.22
N ARG A 90 11.54 -0.75 10.14
CA ARG A 90 12.84 -0.85 9.46
C ARG A 90 13.99 -0.22 10.24
N PHE A 91 13.79 0.98 10.79
CA PHE A 91 14.85 1.81 11.36
C PHE A 91 14.97 1.73 12.88
N MET A 92 13.89 1.39 13.59
CA MET A 92 13.88 1.30 15.06
C MET A 92 13.81 -0.15 15.53
N ASP A 93 12.88 -0.94 14.97
CA ASP A 93 12.63 -2.30 15.46
C ASP A 93 13.52 -3.36 14.77
N ASN A 94 14.34 -2.97 13.77
CA ASN A 94 15.21 -3.84 12.98
C ASN A 94 14.51 -5.04 12.33
N VAL A 95 13.21 -4.92 12.05
CA VAL A 95 12.46 -5.92 11.29
C VAL A 95 12.88 -5.82 9.83
N ASN A 96 13.04 -6.97 9.17
CA ASN A 96 13.36 -7.01 7.75
C ASN A 96 12.13 -6.58 6.95
N VAL A 97 12.10 -5.35 6.48
CA VAL A 97 10.97 -4.81 5.72
C VAL A 97 11.32 -4.77 4.23
N PRO A 98 10.43 -5.21 3.32
CA PRO A 98 10.67 -5.14 1.89
C PRO A 98 10.84 -3.68 1.41
N ILE A 99 12.08 -3.30 1.06
CA ILE A 99 12.41 -1.95 0.54
C ILE A 99 11.54 -1.57 -0.68
N PRO A 100 11.27 -2.46 -1.65
CA PRO A 100 10.37 -2.13 -2.76
C PRO A 100 8.98 -1.68 -2.30
N ALA A 101 8.44 -2.30 -1.23
CA ALA A 101 7.14 -1.92 -0.70
C ALA A 101 7.17 -0.52 -0.08
N MET A 102 8.23 -0.16 0.65
CA MET A 102 8.43 1.20 1.18
C MET A 102 8.47 2.26 0.05
N VAL A 103 9.18 1.97 -1.04
CA VAL A 103 9.29 2.90 -2.18
C VAL A 103 7.93 3.11 -2.85
N ILE A 104 7.15 2.03 -3.03
CA ILE A 104 5.80 2.11 -3.58
C ILE A 104 4.89 2.93 -2.66
N GLN A 105 4.93 2.68 -1.35
CA GLN A 105 4.15 3.46 -0.37
C GLN A 105 4.49 4.94 -0.44
N LEU A 106 5.77 5.31 -0.44
CA LEU A 106 6.22 6.70 -0.58
C LEU A 106 5.74 7.32 -1.88
N GLY A 107 5.84 6.58 -3.00
CA GLY A 107 5.35 7.02 -4.30
C GLY A 107 3.85 7.33 -4.28
N ILE A 108 3.05 6.48 -3.64
CA ILE A 108 1.60 6.69 -3.52
C ILE A 108 1.30 7.91 -2.65
N VAL A 109 1.97 8.10 -1.51
CA VAL A 109 1.79 9.27 -0.64
C VAL A 109 2.05 10.57 -1.40
N LEU A 110 3.21 10.67 -2.04
CA LEU A 110 3.62 11.88 -2.75
C LEU A 110 2.66 12.20 -3.90
N LEU A 111 2.26 11.16 -4.62
CA LEU A 111 1.45 11.32 -5.81
C LEU A 111 -0.01 11.65 -5.46
N CYS A 112 -0.60 11.00 -4.46
CA CYS A 112 -1.92 11.37 -3.94
C CYS A 112 -1.92 12.79 -3.35
N GLY A 113 -0.90 13.16 -2.57
CA GLY A 113 -0.79 14.48 -1.95
C GLY A 113 -0.65 15.59 -2.99
N TYR A 114 0.17 15.38 -4.02
CA TYR A 114 0.32 16.32 -5.13
C TYR A 114 -0.99 16.53 -5.90
N LEU A 115 -1.71 15.45 -6.21
CA LEU A 115 -2.97 15.54 -6.93
C LEU A 115 -4.08 16.17 -6.09
N TRP A 116 -4.11 15.91 -4.78
CA TRP A 116 -5.02 16.58 -3.85
C TRP A 116 -4.79 18.09 -3.86
N TYR A 117 -3.52 18.51 -3.71
CA TYR A 117 -3.14 19.91 -3.78
C TYR A 117 -3.59 20.55 -5.09
N GLN A 118 -3.36 19.90 -6.24
CA GLN A 118 -3.83 20.41 -7.53
C GLN A 118 -5.35 20.53 -7.66
N GLN A 119 -6.13 19.61 -7.07
CA GLN A 119 -7.60 19.69 -7.11
C GLN A 119 -8.14 20.76 -6.18
N SER A 120 -7.52 20.95 -5.01
CA SER A 120 -7.91 22.00 -4.05
C SER A 120 -7.69 23.41 -4.60
N GLN A 121 -6.74 23.60 -5.52
CA GLN A 121 -6.48 24.88 -6.20
C GLN A 121 -7.45 25.19 -7.36
N LYS A 122 -8.28 24.22 -7.77
CA LYS A 122 -9.25 24.37 -8.87
C LYS A 122 -10.68 24.68 -8.39
N LYS A 123 -10.91 24.68 -7.07
CA LYS A 123 -12.15 25.16 -6.45
C LYS A 123 -12.00 26.63 -6.10
#